data_AF-A0A0B6RUC8-F1
#
_entry.id   AF-A0A0B6RUC8-F1
#
_cell.length_a   1.000
_cell.length_b   1.000
_cell.length_c   1.000
_cell.angle_alpha   90.00
_cell.angle_beta   90.00
_cell.angle_gamma   90.00
#
_symmetry.space_group_name_H-M   'P 1'
#
loop_
_entity.id
_entity.type
_entity.pdbx_description
1 polymer ?
#
loop_
_entity_poly.entity_id
_entity_poly.type
_entity_poly.pdbx_seq_one_letter_code
_entity_poly.pdbx_strand_id
1 'polypeptide(L)'
;MVNDMRAVVIHAPIRELRGLPTWKLIPFASIAGGPRGARTYGVSKHGVMITLDETAPGITQTLNVIPHDQNDDRAAASHALRDLADELDAAGFDRQLSASAEARGLVGNA
;
A
#
# COMPACT_ATOMS: atom_id res chain seq x y z
N MET A 1 -11.42 8.14 17.15
CA MET A 1 -11.55 6.91 16.35
C MET A 1 -10.49 6.98 15.29
N VAL A 2 -9.52 6.06 15.29
CA VAL A 2 -8.47 6.00 14.25
C VAL A 2 -9.06 5.16 13.13
N ASN A 3 -9.24 5.74 11.94
CA ASN A 3 -9.65 4.97 10.76
C ASN A 3 -8.48 4.08 10.33
N ASP A 4 -8.67 2.76 10.36
CA ASP A 4 -7.68 1.80 9.88
C ASP A 4 -7.49 1.94 8.37
N MET A 5 -6.26 2.25 7.95
CA MET A 5 -5.90 2.35 6.54
C MET A 5 -5.51 0.98 6.03
N ARG A 6 -6.16 0.50 4.96
CA ARG A 6 -5.88 -0.83 4.38
C ARG A 6 -5.02 -0.77 3.14
N ALA A 7 -5.20 0.26 2.32
CA ALA A 7 -4.41 0.41 1.10
C ALA A 7 -4.37 1.86 0.62
N VAL A 8 -3.38 2.15 -0.20
CA VAL A 8 -3.27 3.35 -1.03
C VAL A 8 -3.35 2.90 -2.49
N VAL A 9 -4.27 3.50 -3.23
CA VAL A 9 -4.34 3.41 -4.69
C VAL A 9 -3.68 4.65 -5.24
N ILE A 10 -2.82 4.50 -6.24
CA ILE A 10 -1.99 5.53 -6.83
C ILE A 10 -2.27 5.54 -8.32
N HIS A 11 -2.68 6.69 -8.87
CA HIS A 11 -2.95 6.87 -10.30
C HIS A 11 -1.64 7.23 -11.03
N ALA A 12 -0.65 6.35 -10.88
CA ALA A 12 0.61 6.43 -11.59
C ALA A 12 1.18 5.02 -11.86
N PRO A 13 1.95 4.83 -12.95
CA PRO A 13 2.74 3.62 -13.16
C PRO A 13 3.74 3.40 -12.02
N ILE A 14 3.94 2.14 -11.62
CA ILE A 14 4.86 1.80 -10.50
C ILE A 14 6.26 2.41 -10.67
N ARG A 15 6.73 2.52 -11.91
CA ARG A 15 8.08 3.01 -12.22
C ARG A 15 8.29 4.48 -11.85
N GLU A 16 7.22 5.27 -11.81
CA GLU A 16 7.27 6.69 -11.46
C GLU A 16 7.48 6.90 -9.96
N LEU A 17 7.15 5.90 -9.14
CA LEU A 17 7.37 5.91 -7.69
C LEU A 17 8.86 5.92 -7.31
N ARG A 18 9.78 5.76 -8.27
CA ARG A 18 11.22 6.01 -8.07
C ARG A 18 11.52 7.47 -7.71
N GLY A 19 10.60 8.39 -7.99
CA GLY A 19 10.72 9.80 -7.64
C GLY A 19 10.51 10.12 -6.16
N LEU A 20 10.09 9.13 -5.35
CA LEU A 20 9.87 9.34 -3.92
C LEU A 20 11.19 9.60 -3.17
N PRO A 21 11.27 10.69 -2.37
CA PRO A 21 12.50 11.09 -1.71
C PRO A 21 12.99 10.07 -0.68
N THR A 22 12.09 9.51 0.14
CA THR A 22 12.45 8.64 1.26
C THR A 22 12.04 7.19 1.03
N TRP A 23 10.89 6.94 0.39
CA TRP A 23 10.47 5.60 0.02
C TRP A 23 11.23 5.10 -1.20
N LYS A 24 11.94 3.98 -1.07
CA LYS A 24 12.75 3.41 -2.16
C LYS A 24 12.02 2.30 -2.86
N LEU A 25 11.82 2.45 -4.18
CA LEU A 25 11.25 1.42 -5.03
C LEU A 25 12.25 0.26 -5.21
N ILE A 26 11.83 -0.94 -4.85
CA ILE A 26 12.59 -2.18 -4.93
C ILE A 26 11.86 -3.11 -5.89
N PRO A 27 12.51 -3.58 -6.97
CA PRO A 27 11.95 -4.61 -7.82
C PRO A 27 12.06 -5.97 -7.12
N PHE A 28 10.96 -6.73 -6.99
CA PHE A 28 11.04 -8.15 -6.67
C PHE A 28 11.23 -8.94 -7.95
N ALA A 29 12.15 -9.92 -7.94
CA ALA A 29 12.17 -10.94 -8.95
C ALA A 29 10.89 -11.77 -8.78
N SER A 30 10.05 -11.79 -9.84
CA SER A 30 8.83 -12.59 -10.00
C SER A 30 8.73 -13.73 -8.98
N ILE A 31 7.82 -13.63 -8.01
CA ILE A 31 7.55 -14.76 -7.12
C ILE A 31 6.90 -15.85 -7.97
N ALA A 32 7.65 -16.91 -8.25
CA ALA A 32 7.14 -18.07 -8.98
C ALA A 32 5.96 -18.65 -8.17
N GLY A 33 4.74 -18.55 -8.72
CA GLY A 33 3.52 -19.06 -8.09
C GLY A 33 2.43 -18.03 -7.82
N GLY A 34 2.70 -16.73 -7.97
CA GLY A 34 1.64 -15.71 -7.98
C GLY A 34 0.75 -15.86 -9.23
N PRO A 35 -0.57 -15.66 -9.14
CA PRO A 35 -1.44 -15.69 -10.30
C PRO A 35 -0.96 -14.61 -11.27
N ARG A 36 -0.35 -15.05 -12.39
CA ARG A 36 0.16 -14.24 -13.52
C ARG A 36 1.50 -13.53 -13.36
N GLY A 37 2.57 -14.21 -12.89
CA GLY A 37 3.95 -13.75 -13.16
C GLY A 37 4.20 -12.25 -12.89
N ALA A 38 3.48 -11.71 -11.91
CA ALA A 38 3.39 -10.30 -11.68
C ALA A 38 4.76 -9.85 -11.17
N ARG A 39 5.34 -8.87 -11.86
CA ARG A 39 6.51 -8.16 -11.33
C ARG A 39 6.02 -7.38 -10.13
N THR A 40 6.08 -8.00 -8.96
CA THR A 40 5.75 -7.34 -7.72
C THR A 40 6.86 -6.33 -7.46
N TYR A 41 6.49 -5.07 -7.22
CA TYR A 41 7.45 -4.08 -6.74
C TYR A 41 7.14 -3.84 -5.27
N GLY A 42 8.11 -3.35 -4.52
CA GLY A 42 7.91 -2.88 -3.16
C GLY A 42 8.44 -1.47 -3.01
N VAL A 43 7.91 -0.73 -2.05
CA VAL A 43 8.58 0.47 -1.54
C VAL A 43 9.02 0.21 -0.12
N SER A 44 10.26 0.60 0.20
CA SER A 44 10.81 0.41 1.54
C SER A 44 11.30 1.72 2.14
N LYS A 45 11.09 1.87 3.45
CA LYS A 45 11.57 2.98 4.27
C LYS A 45 11.80 2.47 5.69
N HIS A 46 12.98 2.72 6.24
CA HIS A 46 13.33 2.41 7.65
C HIS A 46 12.95 0.98 8.12
N GLY A 47 13.15 -0.03 7.27
CA GLY A 47 12.84 -1.43 7.61
C GLY A 47 11.36 -1.83 7.43
N VAL A 48 10.50 -0.87 7.06
CA VAL A 48 9.14 -1.14 6.58
C VAL A 48 9.21 -1.46 5.09
N MET A 49 8.42 -2.43 4.64
CA MET A 49 8.25 -2.78 3.24
C MET A 49 6.76 -2.75 2.89
N ILE A 50 6.38 -2.05 1.83
CA ILE A 50 5.02 -2.06 1.30
C ILE A 50 5.05 -2.67 -0.08
N THR A 51 4.37 -3.79 -0.25
CA THR A 51 4.21 -4.47 -1.53
C THR A 51 3.24 -3.69 -2.42
N LEU A 52 3.62 -3.50 -3.67
CA LEU A 52 2.87 -2.80 -4.70
C LEU A 52 2.49 -3.77 -5.83
N ASP A 53 1.31 -3.55 -6.38
CA ASP A 53 0.82 -4.25 -7.55
C ASP A 53 0.23 -3.27 -8.55
N GLU A 54 0.46 -3.52 -9.84
CA GLU A 54 -0.10 -2.70 -10.92
C GLU A 54 -1.39 -3.38 -11.37
N THR A 55 -2.50 -2.94 -10.79
CA THR A 55 -3.82 -3.56 -11.03
C THR A 55 -4.36 -3.26 -12.43
N ALA A 56 -3.91 -2.15 -13.02
CA ALA A 56 -4.18 -1.74 -14.39
C ALA A 56 -3.06 -0.80 -14.89
N PRO A 57 -2.90 -0.60 -16.22
CA PRO A 57 -1.90 0.33 -16.74
C PRO A 57 -2.07 1.73 -16.12
N GLY A 58 -1.04 2.21 -15.42
CA GLY A 58 -1.06 3.52 -14.75
C GLY A 58 -1.81 3.55 -13.41
N ILE A 59 -2.27 2.40 -12.89
CA ILE A 59 -2.90 2.30 -11.57
C ILE A 59 -2.11 1.31 -10.72
N THR A 60 -1.51 1.82 -9.66
CA THR A 60 -0.75 1.05 -8.67
C THR A 60 -1.52 0.97 -7.36
N GLN A 61 -1.55 -0.19 -6.73
CA GLN A 61 -2.18 -0.40 -5.42
C GLN A 61 -1.20 -1.04 -4.44
N THR A 62 -1.23 -0.59 -3.18
CA THR A 62 -0.52 -1.27 -2.09
C THR A 62 -1.28 -2.55 -1.67
N LEU A 63 -0.59 -3.69 -1.59
CA LEU A 63 -1.19 -4.98 -1.25
C LEU A 63 -0.90 -5.45 0.18
N ASN A 64 0.33 -5.28 0.65
CA ASN A 64 0.76 -5.76 1.96
C ASN A 64 1.78 -4.80 2.56
N VAL A 65 1.85 -4.74 3.89
CA VAL A 65 2.80 -3.91 4.63
C VAL A 65 3.54 -4.82 5.60
N ILE A 66 4.84 -5.00 5.48
CA ILE A 66 5.67 -5.65 6.49
C ILE A 66 6.16 -4.50 7.37
N PRO A 67 5.62 -4.34 8.61
CA PRO A 67 5.53 -5.36 9.66
C PRO A 67 4.15 -6.01 9.95
N HIS A 68 3.07 -5.65 9.24
CA HIS A 68 1.71 -6.18 9.44
C HIS A 68 1.67 -7.72 9.39
N ASP A 69 2.48 -8.37 8.55
CA ASP A 69 2.49 -9.84 8.48
C ASP A 69 3.30 -10.53 9.60
N GLN A 70 4.29 -9.83 10.18
CA GLN A 70 5.20 -10.45 11.14
C GLN A 70 4.68 -10.37 12.57
N ASN A 71 3.91 -9.33 12.90
CA ASN A 71 3.45 -9.05 14.26
C ASN A 71 1.95 -8.67 14.36
N ASP A 72 1.17 -8.76 13.29
CA ASP A 72 -0.24 -8.31 13.24
C ASP A 72 -0.46 -6.86 13.72
N ASP A 73 0.57 -6.01 13.65
CA ASP A 73 0.53 -4.63 14.12
C ASP A 73 -0.16 -3.71 13.10
N ARG A 74 -1.48 -3.62 13.25
CA ARG A 74 -2.37 -2.79 12.41
C ARG A 74 -2.08 -1.29 12.53
N ALA A 75 -1.63 -0.83 13.70
CA ALA A 75 -1.34 0.57 13.94
C ALA A 75 -0.07 0.99 13.20
N ALA A 76 0.99 0.17 13.28
CA ALA A 76 2.22 0.38 12.52
C ALA A 76 1.97 0.35 11.02
N ALA A 77 1.13 -0.57 10.53
CA ALA A 77 0.78 -0.66 9.12
C ALA A 77 0.00 0.57 8.63
N SER A 78 -1.00 1.01 9.39
CA SER A 78 -1.77 2.22 9.08
C SER A 78 -0.88 3.47 9.08
N HIS A 79 0.07 3.55 10.01
CA HIS A 79 1.03 4.65 10.07
C HIS A 79 1.95 4.66 8.85
N ALA A 80 2.49 3.50 8.47
CA ALA A 80 3.33 3.36 7.28
C ALA A 80 2.60 3.71 5.98
N LEU A 81 1.36 3.24 5.82
CA LEU A 81 0.54 3.60 4.64
C LEU A 81 0.25 5.10 4.61
N ARG A 82 -0.01 5.71 5.77
CA ARG A 82 -0.25 7.16 5.84
C ARG A 82 1.00 7.96 5.51
N ASP A 83 2.16 7.57 6.04
CA ASP A 83 3.44 8.20 5.73
C ASP A 83 3.80 8.08 4.24
N LEU A 84 3.60 6.90 3.63
CA LEU A 84 3.74 6.74 2.17
C LEU A 84 2.80 7.68 1.42
N ALA A 85 1.55 7.75 1.86
CA ALA A 85 0.55 8.54 1.17
C ALA A 85 0.84 10.05 1.29
N ASP A 86 1.27 10.53 2.45
CA ASP A 86 1.65 11.94 2.63
C ASP A 86 2.87 12.32 1.77
N GLU A 87 3.81 11.39 1.57
CA GLU A 87 4.94 11.61 0.65
C GLU A 87 4.51 11.59 -0.83
N LEU A 88 3.57 10.71 -1.21
CA LEU A 88 2.98 10.71 -2.55
C LEU A 88 2.28 12.04 -2.86
N ASP A 89 1.56 12.61 -1.89
CA ASP A 89 0.92 13.92 -2.00
C ASP A 89 1.94 15.04 -2.18
N ALA A 90 2.98 15.04 -1.34
CA ALA A 90 4.06 16.02 -1.41
C ALA A 90 4.84 15.95 -2.74
N ALA A 91 4.92 14.76 -3.34
CA ALA A 91 5.52 14.55 -4.65
C ALA A 91 4.55 14.82 -5.83
N GLY A 92 3.28 15.16 -5.55
CA GLY A 92 2.28 15.50 -6.56
C GLY A 92 1.66 14.32 -7.28
N PHE A 93 1.75 13.11 -6.72
CA PHE A 93 1.07 11.93 -7.26
C PHE A 93 -0.41 11.93 -6.85
N ASP A 94 -1.29 11.69 -7.82
CA ASP A 94 -2.71 11.48 -7.53
C ASP A 94 -2.90 10.13 -6.80
N ARG A 95 -3.54 10.19 -5.62
CA ARG A 95 -3.68 9.06 -4.70
C ARG A 95 -5.09 9.00 -4.10
N GLN A 96 -5.57 7.79 -3.88
CA GLN A 96 -6.79 7.51 -3.15
C GLN A 96 -6.50 6.59 -1.97
N LEU A 97 -6.95 7.00 -0.78
CA LEU A 97 -6.81 6.22 0.44
C LEU A 97 -8.00 5.28 0.59
N SER A 98 -7.74 3.98 0.76
CA SER A 98 -8.75 3.00 1.14
C SER A 98 -8.67 2.74 2.64
N ALA A 99 -9.68 3.19 3.37
CA ALA A 99 -9.86 2.88 4.79
C ALA A 99 -10.84 1.71 4.94
N SER A 100 -10.60 0.85 5.92
CA SER A 100 -11.67 -0.02 6.40
C SER A 100 -12.62 0.86 7.19
N ALA A 101 -13.84 1.09 6.69
CA ALA A 101 -14.91 1.32 7.62
C ALA A 101 -15.01 0.02 8.45
N GLU A 102 -14.78 0.07 9.76
CA GLU A 102 -15.40 -0.94 10.62
C GLU A 102 -16.87 -0.94 10.22
N ALA A 103 -17.38 -2.08 9.76
CA ALA A 103 -18.81 -2.30 9.59
C ALA A 103 -19.45 -2.19 10.97
N ARG A 104 -19.69 -0.96 11.43
CA ARG A 104 -20.50 -0.69 12.61
C ARG A 104 -21.94 -1.00 12.23
N GLY A 105 -22.36 -2.21 12.60
CA GLY A 105 -23.74 -2.52 12.96
C GLY A 105 -24.72 -2.59 11.80
N LEU A 106 -24.96 -3.80 11.32
CA LEU A 106 -26.31 -4.24 10.95
C LEU A 106 -26.46 -5.71 11.33
N VAL A 107 -26.29 -6.00 12.63
CA VAL A 107 -27.08 -7.04 13.28
C VAL A 107 -28.45 -6.41 13.52
N GLY A 108 -29.26 -6.35 12.46
CA GLY A 108 -30.69 -6.14 12.57
C GLY A 108 -31.33 -7.49 12.83
N ASN A 109 -31.46 -7.86 14.10
CA ASN A 109 -32.48 -8.83 14.49
C ASN A 109 -33.83 -8.19 14.20
N ALA A 110 -34.62 -8.81 13.31
CA ALA A 110 -36.06 -8.65 13.23
C ALA A 110 -36.66 -10.01 12.87
#